data_AF-A0A1G8FNG2-F1
#
_entry.id   AF-A0A1G8FNG2-F1
#
_cell.length_a   1.000
_cell.length_b   1.000
_cell.length_c   1.000
_cell.angle_alpha   90.00
_cell.angle_beta   90.00
_cell.angle_gamma   90.00
#
_symmetry.space_group_name_H-M   'P 1'
#
loop_
_entity.id
_entity.type
_entity.pdbx_description
1 polymer ?
#
loop_
_entity_poly.entity_id
_entity_poly.type
_entity_poly.pdbx_seq_one_letter_code
_entity_poly.pdbx_strand_id
1 'polypeptide(L)'
;MRLRQRAVRGIAASAAAAALVVGLAGCVGGDTNDGPTGPNGYDLGATIGDDVRVWWDVSETTGTTDVILERAGESQPLGVCLGSSGTICVMGDPAVEPYVAFFGPQGAAAQMSFNGQVIDMAVVEGTPADGAGIYVAAGLPVDPSTLQLGFTITDAAGAVVWQQ
;
A
#
# COMPACT_ATOMS: atom_id res chain seq x y z
N MET A 1 10.31 44.12 72.37
CA MET A 1 10.01 43.28 73.55
C MET A 1 9.88 41.83 73.10
N ARG A 2 10.71 40.90 73.64
CA ARG A 2 10.69 39.41 73.50
C ARG A 2 10.55 38.73 72.11
N LEU A 3 11.36 37.69 71.89
CA LEU A 3 11.33 36.77 70.73
C LEU A 3 10.19 35.74 70.82
N ARG A 4 9.85 35.10 69.68
CA ARG A 4 9.67 33.62 69.41
C ARG A 4 8.88 33.44 68.09
N GLN A 5 8.97 32.37 67.28
CA GLN A 5 9.81 31.16 67.31
C GLN A 5 10.02 30.59 65.86
N ARG A 6 10.80 29.50 65.72
CA ARG A 6 10.94 28.66 64.50
C ARG A 6 9.57 28.01 64.12
N ALA A 7 9.28 27.36 62.98
CA ALA A 7 10.06 26.63 61.95
C ALA A 7 9.13 26.34 60.71
N VAL A 8 9.42 25.64 59.59
CA VAL A 8 10.63 25.02 58.97
C VAL A 8 10.39 24.71 57.45
N ARG A 9 11.47 24.47 56.67
CA ARG A 9 11.59 23.81 55.32
C ARG A 9 10.46 23.87 54.27
N GLY A 10 10.85 24.32 53.07
CA GLY A 10 10.47 23.71 51.78
C GLY A 10 11.74 23.39 50.98
N ILE A 11 11.78 22.27 50.23
CA ILE A 11 12.94 21.85 49.42
C ILE A 11 12.46 21.49 48.02
N ALA A 12 13.05 22.13 47.00
CA ALA A 12 13.21 21.62 45.64
C ALA A 12 14.32 22.42 44.95
N ALA A 13 15.20 21.74 44.20
CA ALA A 13 16.16 22.39 43.32
C ALA A 13 15.71 22.20 41.87
N SER A 14 15.81 23.24 41.05
CA SER A 14 15.47 23.22 39.63
C SER A 14 16.57 23.88 38.82
N ALA A 15 17.57 23.09 38.42
CA ALA A 15 18.60 23.51 37.48
C ALA A 15 18.31 22.86 36.12
N ALA A 16 17.92 23.67 35.14
CA ALA A 16 17.68 23.24 33.77
C ALA A 16 18.22 24.31 32.81
N ALA A 17 19.44 24.10 32.31
CA ALA A 17 20.06 24.96 31.30
C ALA A 17 19.66 24.48 29.91
N ALA A 18 18.63 25.10 29.31
CA ALA A 18 18.27 24.85 27.92
C ALA A 18 19.22 25.62 26.99
N ALA A 19 20.08 24.91 26.26
CA ALA A 19 20.97 25.51 25.28
C ALA A 19 20.21 25.75 23.96
N LEU A 20 19.99 27.01 23.59
CA LEU A 20 19.62 27.36 22.22
C LEU A 20 20.85 27.28 21.31
N VAL A 21 20.79 26.40 20.31
CA VAL A 21 21.65 26.49 19.12
C VAL A 21 20.75 26.83 17.93
N VAL A 22 20.72 28.12 17.56
CA VAL A 22 19.93 28.61 16.42
C VAL A 22 20.74 28.41 15.13
N GLY A 23 20.51 27.29 14.46
CA GLY A 23 21.16 26.92 13.20
C GLY A 23 20.33 27.24 11.95
N LEU A 24 19.85 28.48 11.78
CA LEU A 24 19.14 28.87 10.55
C LEU A 24 20.12 29.15 9.40
N ALA A 25 20.43 28.11 8.63
CA ALA A 25 20.91 28.20 7.26
C ALA A 25 20.00 27.29 6.39
N GLY A 26 18.97 27.90 5.80
CA GLY A 26 17.89 27.13 5.16
C GLY A 26 18.26 26.59 3.78
N CYS A 27 18.01 25.29 3.58
CA CYS A 27 17.72 24.73 2.28
C CYS A 27 16.47 23.86 2.42
N VAL A 28 15.31 24.42 2.05
CA VAL A 28 14.04 23.68 2.04
C VAL A 28 13.98 22.88 0.73
N GLY A 29 14.32 21.60 0.82
CA GLY A 29 13.90 20.56 -0.11
C GLY A 29 12.78 19.75 0.54
N GLY A 30 11.84 19.24 -0.27
CA GLY A 30 10.68 18.50 0.23
C GLY A 30 11.03 17.16 0.86
N ASP A 31 10.02 16.55 1.49
CA ASP A 31 10.12 15.27 2.19
C ASP A 31 10.76 14.18 1.31
N THR A 32 11.71 13.45 1.88
CA THR A 32 12.34 12.33 1.19
C THR A 32 11.38 11.16 1.16
N ASN A 33 10.84 10.86 -0.03
CA ASN A 33 10.21 9.58 -0.32
C ASN A 33 11.31 8.48 -0.34
N ASP A 34 11.81 8.12 0.85
CA ASP A 34 12.80 7.06 1.08
C ASP A 34 12.22 5.63 0.90
N GLY A 35 11.07 5.53 0.24
CA GLY A 35 10.51 4.27 -0.25
C GLY A 35 11.34 3.72 -1.43
N PRO A 36 11.19 2.43 -1.76
CA PRO A 36 11.86 1.87 -2.92
C PRO A 36 11.29 2.52 -4.19
N THR A 37 12.15 2.99 -5.09
CA THR A 37 11.72 3.52 -6.39
C THR A 37 11.31 2.37 -7.31
N GLY A 38 10.14 2.49 -7.96
CA GLY A 38 9.67 1.47 -8.90
C GLY A 38 10.41 1.45 -10.23
N PRO A 39 10.25 0.37 -11.02
CA PRO A 39 10.79 0.30 -12.37
C PRO A 39 10.32 1.49 -13.20
N ASN A 40 11.27 2.16 -13.87
CA ASN A 40 11.02 3.32 -14.76
C ASN A 40 10.23 4.51 -14.16
N GLY A 41 10.11 4.60 -12.83
CA GLY A 41 9.38 5.68 -12.15
C GLY A 41 7.97 5.34 -11.67
N TYR A 42 7.59 4.05 -11.66
CA TYR A 42 6.30 3.59 -11.14
C TYR A 42 6.21 3.80 -9.61
N ASP A 43 5.00 4.08 -9.13
CA ASP A 43 4.73 4.23 -7.69
C ASP A 43 4.48 2.89 -7.01
N LEU A 44 4.91 2.75 -5.75
CA LEU A 44 4.56 1.59 -4.91
C LEU A 44 3.16 1.81 -4.34
N GLY A 45 2.19 1.03 -4.79
CA GLY A 45 0.81 1.13 -4.27
C GLY A 45 0.44 0.02 -3.28
N ALA A 46 1.10 -1.14 -3.29
CA ALA A 46 0.87 -2.19 -2.30
C ALA A 46 2.05 -3.18 -2.19
N THR A 47 2.01 -4.06 -1.18
CA THR A 47 2.89 -5.24 -1.03
C THR A 47 2.06 -6.49 -0.74
N ILE A 48 2.43 -7.62 -1.33
CA ILE A 48 1.83 -8.94 -1.09
C ILE A 48 2.85 -9.79 -0.33
N GLY A 49 2.52 -10.17 0.90
CA GLY A 49 3.50 -10.78 1.82
C GLY A 49 4.62 -9.80 2.20
N ASP A 50 5.80 -10.33 2.50
CA ASP A 50 6.98 -9.55 2.90
C ASP A 50 7.90 -9.18 1.72
N ASP A 51 7.72 -9.83 0.56
CA ASP A 51 8.70 -9.85 -0.53
C ASP A 51 8.18 -9.35 -1.90
N VAL A 52 6.87 -9.41 -2.18
CA VAL A 52 6.31 -8.98 -3.48
C VAL A 52 5.78 -7.56 -3.42
N ARG A 53 6.21 -6.73 -4.38
CA ARG A 53 5.80 -5.34 -4.55
C ARG A 53 4.80 -5.20 -5.68
N VAL A 54 3.80 -4.36 -5.48
CA VAL A 54 2.81 -3.95 -6.49
C VAL A 54 3.14 -2.53 -6.91
N TRP A 55 3.81 -2.43 -8.05
CA TRP A 55 4.10 -1.17 -8.72
C TRP A 55 2.95 -0.83 -9.67
N TRP A 56 2.62 0.45 -9.81
CA TRP A 56 1.61 0.90 -10.78
C TRP A 56 1.98 2.24 -11.43
N ASP A 57 1.37 2.50 -12.59
CA ASP A 57 1.46 3.74 -13.36
C ASP A 57 0.17 3.93 -14.18
N VAL A 58 -0.09 5.14 -14.68
CA VAL A 58 -1.11 5.42 -15.69
C VAL A 58 -0.46 6.14 -16.86
N SER A 59 -0.39 5.46 -18.01
CA SER A 59 0.26 6.01 -19.20
C SER A 59 -0.41 7.32 -19.64
N GLU A 60 0.32 8.43 -19.54
CA GLU A 60 -0.10 9.76 -20.03
C GLU A 60 -0.56 9.75 -21.50
N THR A 61 -0.07 8.77 -22.30
CA THR A 61 -0.35 8.66 -23.73
C THR A 61 -1.66 7.92 -24.04
N THR A 62 -2.07 6.94 -23.21
CA THR A 62 -3.23 6.07 -23.51
C THR A 62 -4.31 6.08 -22.43
N GLY A 63 -4.05 6.65 -21.24
CA GLY A 63 -4.92 6.53 -20.08
C GLY A 63 -5.07 5.09 -19.56
N THR A 64 -4.19 4.18 -19.99
CA THR A 64 -4.17 2.78 -19.54
C THR A 64 -3.33 2.67 -18.29
N THR A 65 -3.84 1.96 -17.30
CA THR A 65 -3.11 1.64 -16.07
C THR A 65 -2.21 0.44 -16.33
N ASP A 66 -0.95 0.49 -15.89
CA ASP A 66 -0.07 -0.67 -15.82
C ASP A 66 0.17 -1.07 -14.36
N VAL A 67 0.38 -2.35 -14.11
CA VAL A 67 0.64 -2.95 -12.81
C VAL A 67 1.76 -3.99 -12.97
N ILE A 68 2.90 -3.76 -12.33
CA ILE A 68 4.05 -4.66 -12.38
C ILE A 68 4.22 -5.31 -11.00
N LEU A 69 4.33 -6.64 -10.98
CA LEU A 69 4.65 -7.40 -9.78
C LEU A 69 6.13 -7.78 -9.78
N GLU A 70 6.87 -7.37 -8.75
CA GLU A 70 8.29 -7.72 -8.58
C GLU A 70 8.53 -8.39 -7.23
N ARG A 71 9.31 -9.47 -7.23
CA ARG A 71 9.85 -10.09 -6.00
C ARG A 71 11.16 -9.43 -5.60
N ALA A 72 11.27 -9.02 -4.35
CA ALA A 72 12.45 -8.36 -3.81
C ALA A 72 13.71 -9.24 -3.91
N GLY A 73 14.65 -8.85 -4.79
CA GLY A 73 15.91 -9.55 -5.02
C GLY A 73 15.95 -10.41 -6.29
N GLU A 74 14.82 -10.55 -7.00
CA GLU A 74 14.80 -11.15 -8.34
C GLU A 74 15.02 -10.09 -9.43
N SER A 75 15.42 -10.54 -10.62
CA SER A 75 15.81 -9.68 -11.77
C SER A 75 14.80 -9.72 -12.93
N GLN A 76 13.65 -10.35 -12.72
CA GLN A 76 12.52 -10.41 -13.64
C GLN A 76 11.24 -10.11 -12.85
N PRO A 77 10.25 -9.43 -13.42
CA PRO A 77 8.94 -9.30 -12.80
C PRO A 77 8.20 -10.65 -12.81
N LEU A 78 7.39 -10.88 -11.79
CA LEU A 78 6.43 -12.00 -11.70
C LEU A 78 5.31 -11.84 -12.74
N GLY A 79 5.03 -10.60 -13.15
CA GLY A 79 4.13 -10.29 -14.25
C GLY A 79 3.95 -8.79 -14.46
N VAL A 80 3.27 -8.47 -15.56
CA VAL A 80 2.89 -7.11 -15.99
C VAL A 80 1.42 -7.17 -16.42
N CYS A 81 0.59 -6.21 -16.02
CA CYS A 81 -0.82 -6.17 -16.33
C CYS A 81 -1.26 -4.76 -16.78
N LEU A 82 -1.43 -4.62 -18.09
CA LEU A 82 -2.00 -3.43 -18.71
C LEU A 82 -3.53 -3.52 -18.75
N GLY A 83 -4.22 -2.56 -18.14
CA GLY A 83 -5.65 -2.65 -17.90
C GLY A 83 -6.42 -1.33 -17.80
N SER A 84 -7.74 -1.49 -17.75
CA SER A 84 -8.74 -0.48 -17.38
C SER A 84 -9.86 -1.18 -16.61
N SER A 85 -10.90 -0.45 -16.19
CA SER A 85 -11.95 -1.07 -15.35
C SER A 85 -12.63 -2.26 -16.06
N GLY A 86 -12.64 -3.41 -15.40
CA GLY A 86 -13.03 -4.72 -15.95
C GLY A 86 -11.86 -5.65 -16.31
N THR A 87 -10.61 -5.17 -16.34
CA THR A 87 -9.44 -6.03 -16.58
C THR A 87 -9.15 -6.96 -15.39
N ILE A 88 -8.89 -8.22 -15.70
CA ILE A 88 -8.35 -9.24 -14.79
C ILE A 88 -7.08 -9.80 -15.44
N CYS A 89 -5.97 -9.84 -14.70
CA CYS A 89 -4.75 -10.55 -15.12
C CYS A 89 -4.40 -11.62 -14.10
N VAL A 90 -3.95 -12.77 -14.60
CA VAL A 90 -3.24 -13.79 -13.81
C VAL A 90 -1.76 -13.68 -14.17
N MET A 91 -0.91 -13.58 -13.14
CA MET A 91 0.53 -13.39 -13.21
C MET A 91 1.23 -14.49 -12.41
N GLY A 92 2.54 -14.67 -12.57
CA GLY A 92 3.25 -15.86 -12.12
C GLY A 92 2.86 -17.13 -12.90
N ASP A 93 3.31 -18.30 -12.43
CA ASP A 93 2.86 -19.60 -12.94
C ASP A 93 1.68 -20.10 -12.09
N PRO A 94 0.46 -20.26 -12.65
CA PRO A 94 -0.69 -20.68 -11.85
C PRO A 94 -0.56 -22.07 -11.20
N ALA A 95 0.32 -22.93 -11.72
CA ALA A 95 0.57 -24.24 -11.14
C ALA A 95 1.60 -24.23 -9.98
N VAL A 96 2.23 -23.08 -9.71
CA VAL A 96 3.30 -22.93 -8.69
C VAL A 96 3.03 -21.78 -7.73
N GLU A 97 2.75 -20.59 -8.26
CA GLU A 97 2.58 -19.34 -7.49
C GLU A 97 1.83 -18.29 -8.33
N PRO A 98 0.49 -18.39 -8.46
CA PRO A 98 -0.32 -17.38 -9.14
C PRO A 98 -0.44 -16.10 -8.31
N TYR A 99 -0.50 -14.97 -9.01
CA TYR A 99 -1.01 -13.70 -8.51
C TYR A 99 -2.16 -13.24 -9.41
N VAL A 100 -3.14 -12.54 -8.84
CA VAL A 100 -4.26 -11.96 -9.59
C VAL A 100 -4.32 -10.48 -9.34
N ALA A 101 -4.36 -9.69 -10.41
CA ALA A 101 -4.70 -8.27 -10.38
C ALA A 101 -6.09 -8.07 -11.00
N PHE A 102 -6.94 -7.31 -10.32
CA PHE A 102 -8.27 -6.93 -10.78
C PHE A 102 -8.44 -5.41 -10.75
N PHE A 103 -8.97 -4.86 -11.84
CA PHE A 103 -9.14 -3.44 -12.08
C PHE A 103 -10.65 -3.17 -11.96
N GLY A 104 -11.12 -2.92 -10.74
CA GLY A 104 -12.54 -2.75 -10.42
C GLY A 104 -13.01 -1.28 -10.46
N PRO A 105 -14.25 -1.01 -10.01
CA PRO A 105 -14.60 0.29 -9.45
C PRO A 105 -13.79 0.59 -8.19
N GLN A 106 -13.73 1.86 -7.79
CA GLN A 106 -13.10 2.28 -6.54
C GLN A 106 -13.85 1.75 -5.30
N GLY A 107 -13.11 1.49 -4.22
CA GLY A 107 -13.59 0.86 -2.99
C GLY A 107 -12.53 0.88 -1.89
N ALA A 108 -12.91 0.53 -0.67
CA ALA A 108 -12.03 0.56 0.51
C ALA A 108 -11.42 -0.82 0.86
N ALA A 109 -12.03 -1.91 0.37
CA ALA A 109 -11.49 -3.26 0.45
C ALA A 109 -12.06 -4.12 -0.69
N ALA A 110 -11.33 -5.18 -1.05
CA ALA A 110 -11.79 -6.17 -2.01
C ALA A 110 -11.45 -7.60 -1.57
N GLN A 111 -12.30 -8.54 -1.97
CA GLN A 111 -12.11 -9.98 -1.78
C GLN A 111 -12.23 -10.70 -3.13
N MET A 112 -11.41 -11.72 -3.31
CA MET A 112 -11.43 -12.62 -4.47
C MET A 112 -11.92 -14.00 -4.04
N SER A 113 -12.86 -14.56 -4.78
CA SER A 113 -13.14 -16.00 -4.78
C SER A 113 -12.21 -16.66 -5.81
N PHE A 114 -11.26 -17.46 -5.33
CA PHE A 114 -10.28 -18.18 -6.14
C PHE A 114 -10.54 -19.68 -6.00
N ASN A 115 -11.13 -20.31 -7.03
CA ASN A 115 -11.62 -21.69 -7.00
C ASN A 115 -12.50 -22.01 -5.77
N GLY A 116 -13.26 -21.02 -5.28
CA GLY A 116 -14.15 -21.13 -4.10
C GLY A 116 -13.47 -20.90 -2.74
N GLN A 117 -12.18 -20.57 -2.70
CA GLN A 117 -11.51 -20.01 -1.53
C GLN A 117 -11.67 -18.50 -1.54
N VAL A 118 -12.08 -17.88 -0.43
CA VAL A 118 -12.10 -16.41 -0.31
C VAL A 118 -10.73 -15.93 0.15
N ILE A 119 -10.17 -14.96 -0.57
CA ILE A 119 -8.85 -14.36 -0.33
C ILE A 119 -9.03 -12.84 -0.29
N ASP A 120 -8.57 -12.19 0.77
CA ASP A 120 -8.55 -10.73 0.86
C ASP A 120 -7.51 -10.17 -0.11
N MET A 121 -7.85 -9.10 -0.84
CA MET A 121 -6.95 -8.43 -1.78
C MET A 121 -6.36 -7.17 -1.16
N ALA A 122 -5.07 -6.92 -1.43
CA ALA A 122 -4.48 -5.62 -1.15
C ALA A 122 -5.07 -4.58 -2.13
N VAL A 123 -5.53 -3.46 -1.58
CA VAL A 123 -5.91 -2.28 -2.36
C VAL A 123 -4.62 -1.53 -2.73
N VAL A 124 -4.50 -1.12 -3.99
CA VAL A 124 -3.33 -0.33 -4.45
C VAL A 124 -3.59 1.14 -4.16
N GLU A 125 -2.79 1.70 -3.25
CA GLU A 125 -2.86 3.10 -2.84
C GLU A 125 -2.35 4.06 -3.93
N GLY A 126 -2.75 5.33 -3.84
CA GLY A 126 -2.37 6.39 -4.78
C GLY A 126 -3.22 6.46 -6.07
N THR A 127 -4.01 5.43 -6.38
CA THR A 127 -4.81 5.36 -7.62
C THR A 127 -5.80 6.54 -7.76
N PRO A 128 -6.03 7.09 -8.98
CA PRO A 128 -6.92 8.23 -9.18
C PRO A 128 -8.36 7.93 -8.75
N ALA A 129 -8.98 8.87 -8.02
CA ALA A 129 -10.33 8.71 -7.47
C ALA A 129 -11.45 8.68 -8.55
N ASP A 130 -11.16 9.15 -9.76
CA ASP A 130 -11.99 9.06 -10.97
C ASP A 130 -11.58 7.91 -11.90
N GLY A 131 -10.51 7.17 -11.56
CA GLY A 131 -10.02 6.00 -12.29
C GLY A 131 -10.60 4.67 -11.79
N ALA A 132 -9.97 3.57 -12.21
CA ALA A 132 -10.26 2.24 -11.70
C ALA A 132 -9.55 2.01 -10.35
N GLY A 133 -10.23 1.34 -9.41
CA GLY A 133 -9.57 0.79 -8.22
C GLY A 133 -8.80 -0.47 -8.61
N ILE A 134 -7.53 -0.58 -8.20
CA ILE A 134 -6.71 -1.75 -8.49
C ILE A 134 -6.60 -2.60 -7.22
N TYR A 135 -6.78 -3.90 -7.35
CA TYR A 135 -6.75 -4.86 -6.26
C TYR A 135 -5.85 -6.05 -6.64
N VAL A 136 -4.94 -6.44 -5.75
CA VAL A 136 -3.98 -7.53 -6.02
C VAL A 136 -3.97 -8.55 -4.88
N ALA A 137 -3.89 -9.84 -5.22
CA ALA A 137 -3.72 -10.93 -4.27
C ALA A 137 -2.80 -12.03 -4.82
N ALA A 138 -2.14 -12.75 -3.92
CA ALA A 138 -1.63 -14.08 -4.23
C ALA A 138 -2.82 -15.05 -4.33
N GLY A 139 -2.84 -15.88 -5.37
CA GLY A 139 -3.75 -17.01 -5.49
C GLY A 139 -3.23 -18.25 -4.79
N LEU A 140 -3.89 -19.38 -5.01
CA LEU A 140 -3.39 -20.70 -4.61
C LEU A 140 -2.98 -21.50 -5.86
N PRO A 141 -1.98 -22.40 -5.79
CA PRO A 141 -1.58 -23.20 -6.94
C PRO A 141 -2.73 -24.09 -7.45
N VAL A 142 -3.07 -23.98 -8.74
CA VAL A 142 -4.20 -24.67 -9.39
C VAL A 142 -3.84 -25.10 -10.81
N ASP A 143 -4.60 -26.06 -11.35
CA ASP A 143 -4.60 -26.33 -12.79
C ASP A 143 -5.23 -25.11 -13.52
N PRO A 144 -4.51 -24.43 -14.43
CA PRO A 144 -5.03 -23.27 -15.17
C PRO A 144 -6.36 -23.53 -15.90
N SER A 145 -6.61 -24.77 -16.32
CA SER A 145 -7.86 -25.16 -17.01
C SER A 145 -9.07 -25.25 -16.09
N THR A 146 -8.85 -25.21 -14.78
CA THR A 146 -9.89 -25.27 -13.73
C THR A 146 -10.12 -23.93 -13.03
N LEU A 147 -9.43 -22.86 -13.44
CA LEU A 147 -9.45 -21.58 -12.77
C LEU A 147 -10.87 -20.96 -12.78
N GLN A 148 -11.35 -20.58 -11.60
CA GLN A 148 -12.60 -19.87 -11.38
C GLN A 148 -12.33 -18.66 -10.50
N LEU A 149 -12.68 -17.48 -11.00
CA LEU A 149 -12.52 -16.21 -10.33
C LEU A 149 -13.89 -15.54 -10.15
N GLY A 150 -14.06 -14.91 -8.99
CA GLY A 150 -15.10 -13.92 -8.72
C GLY A 150 -14.54 -12.88 -7.76
N PHE A 151 -15.14 -11.69 -7.69
CA PHE A 151 -14.64 -10.63 -6.81
C PHE A 151 -15.79 -9.88 -6.13
N THR A 152 -15.51 -9.27 -4.99
CA THR A 152 -16.46 -8.45 -4.22
C THR A 152 -15.71 -7.25 -3.67
N ILE A 153 -16.25 -6.05 -3.90
CA ILE A 153 -15.65 -4.78 -3.45
C ILE A 153 -16.61 -4.10 -2.50
N THR A 154 -16.08 -3.58 -1.39
CA THR A 154 -16.84 -2.84 -0.37
C THR A 154 -16.39 -1.40 -0.24
N ASP A 155 -17.31 -0.52 0.18
CA ASP A 155 -16.97 0.85 0.60
C ASP A 155 -16.41 0.91 2.02
N ALA A 156 -16.02 2.12 2.47
CA ALA A 156 -15.49 2.35 3.81
C ALA A 156 -16.52 2.17 4.95
N ALA A 157 -17.80 1.94 4.63
CA ALA A 157 -18.84 1.55 5.59
C ALA A 157 -19.07 0.02 5.61
N GLY A 158 -18.38 -0.74 4.76
CA GLY A 158 -18.52 -2.19 4.62
C GLY A 158 -19.70 -2.62 3.72
N ALA A 159 -20.33 -1.70 3.00
CA ALA A 159 -21.39 -2.04 2.06
C ALA A 159 -20.78 -2.53 0.73
N VAL A 160 -21.32 -3.62 0.17
CA VAL A 160 -20.89 -4.14 -1.14
C VAL A 160 -21.32 -3.16 -2.24
N VAL A 161 -20.35 -2.59 -2.94
CA VAL A 161 -20.57 -1.68 -4.08
C VAL A 161 -20.50 -2.41 -5.43
N TRP A 162 -19.84 -3.57 -5.47
CA TRP A 162 -19.69 -4.36 -6.70
C TRP A 162 -19.44 -5.84 -6.38
N GLN A 163 -19.97 -6.74 -7.21
CA GLN A 163 -19.75 -8.19 -7.11
C GLN A 163 -19.85 -8.87 -8.49
N GLN A 164 -19.03 -9.92 -8.70
CA GLN A 164 -19.03 -10.83 -9.85
C GLN A 164 -18.68 -12.25 -9.39
#